data_AF-I4B4U9-F1
#
_entry.id   AF-I4B4U9-F1
#
_cell.length_a   1.000
_cell.length_b   1.000
_cell.length_c   1.000
_cell.angle_alpha   90.00
_cell.angle_beta   90.00
_cell.angle_gamma   90.00
#
_symmetry.space_group_name_H-M   'P 1'
#
loop_
_entity.id
_entity.type
_entity.pdbx_description
1 polymer ?
#
loop_
_entity_poly.entity_id
_entity_poly.type
_entity_poly.pdbx_seq_one_letter_code
_entity_poly.pdbx_strand_id
1 'polypeptide(L)'
;MKKLICSLLLASGLVYAAELPAAETKADRTDWILLFGLNQPIILHGGNVELNYLTRNWVFEYSHGFLLDLLPNRSFTMTPAEREQKLDIFLPFSTGGGIGYRFTENFNLRAEVKAHRYEVTRGDVSFAYTTWSVGLGAYYYWYPFGNEHFVVTPSVRFWPNVASTLDNGEYRFADGQVHRAHDFSLFANVSVGYRF
;
A
#
# COMPACT_ATOMS: atom_id res chain seq x y z
N MET A 1 -9.07 57.95 37.21
CA MET A 1 -9.44 56.93 36.21
C MET A 1 -8.29 56.78 35.22
N LYS A 2 -7.87 55.54 34.97
CA LYS A 2 -6.64 55.15 34.26
C LYS A 2 -6.75 55.41 32.75
N LYS A 3 -5.62 55.82 32.17
CA LYS A 3 -5.35 56.00 30.73
C LYS A 3 -5.45 54.67 29.97
N LEU A 4 -5.88 54.69 28.70
CA LEU A 4 -5.34 53.79 27.69
C LEU A 4 -5.43 54.44 26.30
N ILE A 5 -4.27 54.85 25.79
CA ILE A 5 -4.04 55.23 24.39
C ILE A 5 -3.62 53.93 23.70
N CYS A 6 -4.43 53.43 22.77
CA CYS A 6 -4.04 52.32 21.90
C CYS A 6 -3.30 52.88 20.69
N SER A 7 -1.98 52.86 20.74
CA SER A 7 -1.12 53.09 19.58
C SER A 7 -1.14 51.84 18.70
N LEU A 8 -1.61 51.97 17.46
CA LEU A 8 -1.48 50.95 16.40
C LEU A 8 -0.02 50.95 15.91
N LEU A 9 0.71 49.86 16.15
CA LEU A 9 2.00 49.58 15.52
C LEU A 9 1.73 48.83 14.20
N LEU A 10 1.87 49.52 13.07
CA LEU A 10 2.01 48.87 11.77
C LEU A 10 3.42 48.31 11.67
N ALA A 11 3.55 46.99 11.78
CA ALA A 11 4.76 46.29 11.38
C ALA A 11 4.75 46.12 9.85
N SER A 12 5.56 46.91 9.16
CA SER A 12 5.87 46.73 7.74
C SER A 12 6.71 45.46 7.57
N GLY A 13 6.06 44.35 7.24
CA GLY A 13 6.75 43.12 6.82
C GLY A 13 7.34 43.31 5.42
N LEU A 14 8.64 43.58 5.37
CA LEU A 14 9.45 43.41 4.16
C LEU A 14 9.48 41.91 3.82
N VAL A 15 8.65 41.50 2.87
CA VAL A 15 8.75 40.17 2.25
C VAL A 15 9.95 40.21 1.31
N TYR A 16 11.05 39.60 1.73
CA TYR A 16 12.12 39.22 0.82
C TYR A 16 11.54 38.20 -0.16
N ALA A 17 11.26 38.63 -1.39
CA ALA A 17 11.07 37.71 -2.50
C ALA A 17 12.45 37.10 -2.80
N ALA A 18 12.74 35.93 -2.22
CA ALA A 18 13.79 35.09 -2.73
C ALA A 18 13.37 34.67 -4.13
N GLU A 19 14.12 35.09 -5.15
CA GLU A 19 14.00 34.52 -6.49
C GLU A 19 14.28 33.02 -6.36
N LEU A 20 13.21 32.22 -6.47
CA LEU A 20 13.34 30.78 -6.59
C LEU A 20 14.18 30.54 -7.85
N PRO A 21 15.27 29.74 -7.77
CA PRO A 21 16.03 29.40 -8.96
C PRO A 21 15.05 28.82 -9.99
N ALA A 22 15.14 29.33 -11.22
CA ALA A 22 14.32 28.88 -12.33
C ALA A 22 14.30 27.35 -12.34
N ALA A 23 13.10 26.78 -12.20
CA ALA A 23 12.92 25.33 -12.20
C ALA A 23 13.54 24.79 -13.48
N GLU A 24 14.67 24.10 -13.35
CA GLU A 24 15.26 23.33 -14.43
C GLU A 24 14.13 22.48 -15.00
N THR A 25 13.81 22.67 -16.28
CA THR A 25 12.76 21.93 -16.96
C THR A 25 13.23 20.48 -17.06
N LYS A 26 13.00 19.72 -15.97
CA LYS A 26 13.04 18.26 -15.97
C LYS A 26 12.13 17.84 -17.11
N ALA A 27 12.74 17.32 -18.16
CA ALA A 27 12.05 16.84 -19.35
C ALA A 27 10.89 15.93 -18.93
N ASP A 28 9.81 15.91 -19.73
CA ASP A 28 8.65 15.03 -19.56
C ASP A 28 9.04 13.57 -19.81
N ARG A 29 9.96 13.04 -19.00
CA ARG A 29 10.43 11.67 -19.07
C ARG A 29 9.33 10.78 -18.51
N THR A 30 8.89 9.86 -19.35
CA THR A 30 8.03 8.75 -18.97
C THR A 30 8.88 7.52 -18.76
N ASP A 31 8.63 6.77 -17.70
CA ASP A 31 9.39 5.57 -17.37
C ASP A 31 8.46 4.42 -16.98
N TRP A 32 8.95 3.20 -17.18
CA TRP A 32 8.31 2.00 -16.68
C TRP A 32 9.16 1.38 -15.58
N ILE A 33 8.54 0.96 -14.48
CA ILE A 33 9.22 0.20 -13.43
C ILE A 33 8.48 -1.09 -13.18
N LEU A 34 9.18 -2.22 -13.35
CA LEU A 34 8.70 -3.54 -12.96
C LEU A 34 9.30 -3.90 -11.61
N LEU A 35 8.45 -4.22 -10.63
CA LEU A 35 8.81 -4.54 -9.26
C LEU A 35 8.32 -5.94 -8.88
N PHE A 36 9.07 -6.58 -7.98
CA PHE A 36 8.73 -7.84 -7.33
C PHE A 36 8.84 -7.65 -5.82
N GLY A 37 7.77 -7.97 -5.10
CA GLY A 37 7.76 -7.83 -3.65
C GLY A 37 8.57 -8.93 -2.96
N LEU A 38 9.41 -8.56 -1.99
CA LEU A 38 10.27 -9.49 -1.26
C LEU A 38 9.56 -10.16 -0.09
N ASN A 39 8.56 -9.50 0.50
CA ASN A 39 7.87 -10.07 1.65
C ASN A 39 6.93 -11.22 1.25
N GLN A 40 6.40 -11.26 0.03
CA GLN A 40 5.53 -12.33 -0.43
C GLN A 40 6.24 -13.70 -0.48
N PRO A 41 7.42 -13.87 -1.09
CA PRO A 41 8.10 -15.17 -1.08
C PRO A 41 8.62 -15.56 0.30
N ILE A 42 9.00 -14.59 1.14
CA ILE A 42 9.60 -14.86 2.45
C ILE A 42 8.55 -15.14 3.53
N ILE A 43 7.48 -14.34 3.58
CA ILE A 43 6.46 -14.37 4.64
C ILE A 43 5.20 -15.11 4.19
N LEU A 44 4.81 -14.96 2.92
CA LEU A 44 3.56 -15.51 2.40
C LEU A 44 3.77 -16.69 1.45
N HIS A 45 5.01 -17.14 1.24
CA HIS A 45 5.38 -18.27 0.37
C HIS A 45 4.79 -18.18 -1.06
N GLY A 46 4.50 -16.97 -1.52
CA GLY A 46 3.94 -16.68 -2.84
C GLY A 46 4.74 -15.62 -3.57
N GLY A 47 4.12 -14.99 -4.57
CA GLY A 47 4.78 -13.97 -5.37
C GLY A 47 3.97 -12.69 -5.50
N ASN A 48 4.64 -11.61 -5.91
CA ASN A 48 4.00 -10.38 -6.34
C ASN A 48 4.77 -9.77 -7.51
N VAL A 49 4.02 -9.28 -8.49
CA VAL A 49 4.52 -8.46 -9.60
C VAL A 49 3.76 -7.15 -9.60
N GLU A 50 4.48 -6.04 -9.75
CA GLU A 50 3.93 -4.70 -9.81
C GLU A 50 4.55 -3.94 -10.99
N LEU A 51 3.70 -3.33 -11.82
CA LEU A 51 4.08 -2.47 -12.92
C LEU A 51 3.71 -1.03 -12.58
N ASN A 52 4.68 -0.13 -12.71
CA ASN A 52 4.48 1.30 -12.52
C ASN A 52 4.76 2.02 -13.84
N TYR A 53 3.85 2.90 -14.23
CA TYR A 53 4.06 3.89 -15.27
C TYR A 53 4.22 5.27 -14.64
N LEU A 54 5.37 5.91 -14.87
CA LEU A 54 5.72 7.19 -14.28
C LEU A 54 5.63 8.28 -15.33
N THR A 55 5.05 9.41 -14.96
CA THR A 55 5.17 10.69 -15.68
C THR A 55 5.90 11.68 -14.78
N ARG A 56 6.08 12.94 -15.21
CA ARG A 56 6.69 14.00 -14.40
C ARG A 56 6.12 14.08 -12.98
N ASN A 57 4.79 14.07 -12.84
CA ASN A 57 4.10 14.27 -11.57
C ASN A 57 3.27 13.08 -11.12
N TRP A 58 3.03 12.10 -11.97
CA TRP A 58 2.09 11.02 -11.68
C TRP A 58 2.76 9.66 -11.73
N VAL A 59 2.17 8.72 -10.99
CA VAL A 59 2.46 7.29 -11.09
C VAL A 59 1.15 6.53 -11.21
N PHE A 60 1.13 5.55 -12.10
CA PHE A 60 0.02 4.62 -12.28
C PHE A 60 0.53 3.22 -11.98
N GLU A 61 -0.12 2.52 -11.06
CA GLU A 61 0.26 1.19 -10.61
C GLU A 61 -0.76 0.15 -11.08
N TYR A 62 -0.25 -1.00 -11.51
CA TYR A 62 -0.96 -2.26 -11.46
C TYR A 62 -0.12 -3.29 -10.69
N SER A 63 -0.74 -4.08 -9.82
CA SER A 63 -0.03 -5.09 -9.03
C SER A 63 -0.88 -6.34 -8.84
N HIS A 64 -0.20 -7.48 -8.84
CA HIS A 64 -0.80 -8.81 -8.76
C HIS A 64 0.07 -9.71 -7.88
N GLY A 65 -0.44 -10.07 -6.71
CA GLY A 65 0.06 -11.13 -5.85
C GLY A 65 -0.63 -12.45 -6.18
N PHE A 66 0.11 -13.56 -6.05
CA PHE A 66 -0.38 -14.90 -6.36
C PHE A 66 0.18 -15.92 -5.37
N LEU A 67 -0.59 -16.97 -5.13
CA LEU A 67 -0.21 -18.12 -4.29
C LEU A 67 0.26 -17.72 -2.88
N LEU A 68 -0.46 -16.81 -2.21
CA LEU A 68 -0.05 -16.31 -0.89
C LEU A 68 -0.68 -17.16 0.21
N ASP A 69 0.15 -17.78 1.04
CA ASP A 69 -0.25 -18.63 2.16
C ASP A 69 0.06 -17.92 3.49
N LEU A 70 -0.97 -17.75 4.32
CA LEU A 70 -0.83 -17.08 5.62
C LEU A 70 -0.35 -18.05 6.70
N LEU A 71 -0.49 -19.36 6.51
CA LEU A 71 -0.24 -20.37 7.54
C LEU A 71 1.24 -20.46 7.98
N PRO A 72 2.25 -20.46 7.09
CA PRO A 72 3.65 -20.63 7.47
C PRO A 72 4.15 -19.58 8.46
N ASN A 73 3.64 -18.35 8.35
CA ASN A 73 4.03 -17.21 9.18
C ASN A 73 2.85 -16.60 9.95
N ARG A 74 1.89 -17.44 10.36
CA ARG A 74 0.61 -17.07 11.01
C ARG A 74 0.69 -16.09 12.19
N SER A 75 1.84 -15.98 12.85
CA SER A 75 2.06 -15.00 13.92
C SER A 75 2.06 -13.55 13.41
N PHE A 76 2.46 -13.33 12.15
CA PHE A 76 2.55 -12.02 11.50
C PHE A 76 1.40 -11.76 10.52
N THR A 77 0.81 -12.82 10.00
CA THR A 77 -0.09 -12.77 8.84
C THR A 77 -1.55 -13.05 9.19
N MET A 78 -1.82 -13.55 10.40
CA MET A 78 -3.18 -13.85 10.88
C MET A 78 -3.46 -13.13 12.19
N THR A 79 -4.73 -12.86 12.45
CA THR A 79 -5.21 -12.35 13.73
C THR A 79 -5.17 -13.44 14.81
N PRO A 80 -5.20 -13.08 16.11
CA PRO A 80 -5.32 -14.05 17.18
C PRO A 80 -6.55 -14.97 17.05
N ALA A 81 -7.70 -14.42 16.62
CA ALA A 81 -8.93 -15.17 16.45
C ALA A 81 -8.84 -16.21 15.34
N GLU A 82 -8.28 -15.86 14.18
CA GLU A 82 -8.09 -16.81 13.06
C GLU A 82 -7.13 -17.94 13.44
N ARG A 83 -6.09 -17.64 14.24
CA ARG A 83 -5.17 -18.66 14.77
C ARG A 83 -5.86 -19.60 15.76
N GLU A 84 -6.69 -19.06 16.66
CA GLU A 84 -7.45 -19.86 17.63
C GLU A 84 -8.47 -20.77 16.94
N GLN A 85 -9.09 -20.28 15.87
CA GLN A 85 -9.98 -21.05 15.00
C GLN A 85 -9.26 -22.14 14.20
N LYS A 86 -7.92 -22.15 14.19
CA LYS A 86 -7.06 -23.06 13.43
C LYS A 86 -7.36 -23.02 11.93
N LEU A 87 -7.56 -21.82 11.40
CA LEU A 87 -7.81 -21.63 9.97
C LEU A 87 -6.54 -21.84 9.15
N ASP A 88 -6.71 -22.43 7.99
CA ASP A 88 -5.80 -22.30 6.86
C ASP A 88 -6.38 -21.24 5.92
N ILE A 89 -5.60 -20.20 5.61
CA ILE A 89 -6.04 -19.06 4.80
C ILE A 89 -5.05 -18.88 3.65
N PHE A 90 -5.55 -19.17 2.46
CA PHE A 90 -4.80 -19.07 1.21
C PHE A 90 -5.40 -17.98 0.33
N LEU A 91 -4.56 -17.18 -0.31
CA LEU A 91 -4.98 -16.22 -1.33
C LEU A 91 -4.46 -16.67 -2.69
N PRO A 92 -5.33 -17.22 -3.57
CA PRO A 92 -4.93 -17.54 -4.92
C PRO A 92 -4.47 -16.28 -5.67
N PHE A 93 -5.10 -15.14 -5.40
CA PHE A 93 -4.66 -13.85 -5.91
C PHE A 93 -5.00 -12.67 -5.01
N SER A 94 -4.23 -11.61 -5.19
CA SER A 94 -4.44 -10.27 -4.64
C SER A 94 -4.11 -9.27 -5.75
N THR A 95 -5.09 -8.54 -6.29
CA THR A 95 -4.86 -7.71 -7.47
C THR A 95 -5.46 -6.33 -7.33
N GLY A 96 -4.86 -5.34 -7.97
CA GLY A 96 -5.43 -4.01 -8.04
C GLY A 96 -4.45 -3.01 -8.61
N GLY A 97 -4.75 -1.74 -8.40
CA GLY A 97 -3.97 -0.66 -8.96
C GLY A 97 -4.19 0.64 -8.21
N GLY A 98 -3.44 1.65 -8.60
CA GLY A 98 -3.47 2.94 -7.95
C GLY A 98 -2.99 4.07 -8.83
N ILE A 99 -3.32 5.27 -8.39
CA ILE A 99 -2.86 6.53 -8.99
C ILE A 99 -2.20 7.32 -7.88
N GLY A 100 -1.03 7.86 -8.16
CA GLY A 100 -0.29 8.63 -7.18
C GLY A 100 0.36 9.88 -7.73
N TYR A 101 0.71 10.77 -6.80
CA TYR A 101 1.43 11.99 -7.06
C TYR A 101 2.88 11.86 -6.60
N ARG A 102 3.81 12.26 -7.47
CA ARG A 102 5.26 12.27 -7.24
C ARG A 102 5.65 13.64 -6.68
N PHE A 103 5.95 13.67 -5.38
CA PHE A 103 6.45 14.89 -4.71
C PHE A 103 7.93 15.14 -5.02
N THR A 104 8.68 14.06 -5.19
CA THR A 104 10.04 14.08 -5.71
C THR A 104 10.18 12.98 -6.76
N GLU A 105 11.35 12.87 -7.40
CA GLU A 105 11.59 11.76 -8.33
C GLU A 105 11.54 10.39 -7.65
N ASN A 106 11.82 10.34 -6.35
CA ASN A 106 11.92 9.13 -5.55
C ASN A 106 10.67 8.91 -4.69
N PHE A 107 10.06 9.98 -4.16
CA PHE A 107 8.95 9.89 -3.21
C PHE A 107 7.60 10.19 -3.86
N ASN A 108 6.65 9.28 -3.64
CA ASN A 108 5.28 9.43 -4.12
C ASN A 108 4.27 8.88 -3.11
N LEU A 109 3.06 9.45 -3.13
CA LEU A 109 1.89 8.92 -2.43
C LEU A 109 0.86 8.46 -3.45
N ARG A 110 0.17 7.36 -3.15
CA ARG A 110 -0.81 6.75 -4.05
C ARG A 110 -2.13 6.52 -3.34
N ALA A 111 -3.21 6.69 -4.08
CA ALA A 111 -4.52 6.15 -3.75
C ALA A 111 -4.73 4.85 -4.52
N GLU A 112 -5.12 3.79 -3.81
CA GLU A 112 -5.07 2.42 -4.31
C GLU A 112 -6.36 1.68 -4.02
N VAL A 113 -6.71 0.79 -4.93
CA VAL A 113 -7.80 -0.16 -4.78
C VAL A 113 -7.24 -1.56 -4.98
N LYS A 114 -7.62 -2.51 -4.12
CA LYS A 114 -7.24 -3.92 -4.24
C LYS A 114 -8.45 -4.82 -4.05
N ALA A 115 -8.41 -5.96 -4.72
CA ALA A 115 -9.29 -7.09 -4.51
C ALA A 115 -8.45 -8.29 -4.06
N HIS A 116 -8.86 -8.92 -2.96
CA HIS A 116 -8.17 -10.07 -2.38
C HIS A 116 -9.12 -11.26 -2.37
N ARG A 117 -8.75 -12.35 -3.05
CA ARG A 117 -9.50 -13.60 -3.01
C ARG A 117 -8.91 -14.46 -1.90
N TYR A 118 -9.77 -14.99 -1.04
CA TYR A 118 -9.41 -15.90 0.04
C TYR A 118 -10.10 -17.25 -0.14
N GLU A 119 -9.35 -18.30 0.12
CA GLU A 119 -9.80 -19.67 0.31
C GLU A 119 -9.46 -20.04 1.75
N VAL A 120 -10.48 -20.40 2.52
CA VAL A 120 -10.35 -20.69 3.94
C VAL A 120 -10.78 -22.11 4.22
N THR A 121 -9.95 -22.85 4.95
CA THR A 121 -10.22 -24.22 5.36
C THR A 121 -10.09 -24.36 6.87
N ARG A 122 -11.02 -25.12 7.47
CA ARG A 122 -11.04 -25.48 8.89
C ARG A 122 -11.52 -26.93 9.02
N GLY A 123 -10.59 -27.88 9.14
CA GLY A 123 -10.93 -29.31 9.08
C GLY A 123 -11.59 -29.65 7.75
N ASP A 124 -12.80 -30.20 7.79
CA ASP A 124 -13.58 -30.58 6.60
C ASP A 124 -14.43 -29.44 6.01
N VAL A 125 -14.41 -28.25 6.63
CA VAL A 125 -15.15 -27.08 6.15
C VAL A 125 -14.24 -26.19 5.33
N SER A 126 -14.64 -25.93 4.08
CA SER A 126 -13.97 -24.97 3.20
C SER A 126 -14.96 -23.98 2.62
N PHE A 127 -14.56 -22.72 2.55
CA PHE A 127 -15.32 -21.66 1.90
C PHE A 127 -14.37 -20.62 1.31
N ALA A 128 -14.90 -19.73 0.48
CA ALA A 128 -14.08 -18.74 -0.18
C ALA A 128 -14.83 -17.41 -0.33
N TYR A 129 -14.12 -16.32 -0.15
CA TYR A 129 -14.68 -14.97 -0.25
C TYR A 129 -13.69 -14.00 -0.87
N THR A 130 -14.19 -12.86 -1.30
CA THR A 130 -13.37 -11.77 -1.83
C THR A 130 -13.59 -10.53 -0.98
N THR A 131 -12.52 -9.84 -0.62
CA THR A 131 -12.60 -8.50 -0.05
C THR A 131 -12.12 -7.46 -1.06
N TRP A 132 -12.61 -6.24 -0.90
CA TRP A 132 -12.11 -5.07 -1.60
C TRP A 132 -11.63 -4.07 -0.57
N SER A 133 -10.47 -3.48 -0.83
CA SER A 133 -9.86 -2.46 0.01
C SER A 133 -9.59 -1.20 -0.80
N VAL A 134 -9.65 -0.07 -0.11
CA VAL A 134 -9.32 1.24 -0.66
C VAL A 134 -8.44 1.94 0.36
N GLY A 135 -7.35 2.56 -0.10
CA GLY A 135 -6.54 3.31 0.82
C GLY A 135 -5.36 4.02 0.19
N LEU A 136 -4.37 4.29 1.03
CA LEU A 136 -3.23 5.13 0.69
C LEU A 136 -1.91 4.39 0.92
N GLY A 137 -0.96 4.63 0.02
CA GLY A 137 0.40 4.07 0.11
C GLY A 137 1.46 5.15 -0.05
N ALA A 138 2.53 5.04 0.74
CA ALA A 138 3.73 5.86 0.62
C ALA A 138 4.88 5.00 0.09
N TYR A 139 5.58 5.53 -0.91
CA TYR A 139 6.59 4.79 -1.69
C TYR A 139 7.85 5.63 -1.86
N TYR A 140 9.00 4.96 -1.80
CA TYR A 140 10.28 5.58 -2.07
C TYR A 140 11.12 4.73 -3.02
N TYR A 141 11.46 5.26 -4.20
CA TYR A 141 12.36 4.60 -5.15
C TYR A 141 13.82 4.87 -4.76
N TRP A 142 14.53 3.83 -4.34
CA TRP A 142 15.95 3.89 -4.03
C TRP A 142 16.78 3.15 -5.08
N TYR A 143 17.83 3.80 -5.58
CA TYR A 143 18.74 3.27 -6.61
C TYR A 143 20.12 3.00 -5.99
N PRO A 144 20.33 1.84 -5.33
CA PRO A 144 21.49 1.61 -4.47
C PRO A 144 22.83 1.58 -5.21
N PHE A 145 22.82 1.31 -6.52
CA PHE A 145 24.03 1.17 -7.33
C PHE A 145 24.37 2.42 -8.15
N GLY A 146 23.63 3.51 -7.97
CA GLY A 146 23.79 4.72 -8.77
C GLY A 146 23.43 4.58 -10.25
N ASN A 147 23.07 3.38 -10.71
CA ASN A 147 22.43 3.18 -12.01
C ASN A 147 20.94 3.52 -11.86
N GLU A 148 20.37 4.26 -12.81
CA GLU A 148 18.95 4.65 -12.76
C GLU A 148 17.99 3.49 -13.07
N HIS A 149 18.48 2.25 -13.07
CA HIS A 149 17.77 1.08 -13.55
C HIS A 149 17.36 0.16 -12.41
N PHE A 150 18.31 -0.34 -11.61
CA PHE A 150 17.99 -1.22 -10.50
C PHE A 150 17.40 -0.41 -9.35
N VAL A 151 16.21 -0.80 -8.91
CA VAL A 151 15.44 -0.07 -7.91
C VAL A 151 15.03 -0.98 -6.75
N VAL A 152 15.13 -0.43 -5.55
CA VAL A 152 14.57 -0.97 -4.31
C VAL A 152 13.49 0.00 -3.85
N THR A 153 12.30 -0.52 -3.55
CA THR A 153 11.13 0.28 -3.21
C THR A 153 10.57 -0.17 -1.87
N PRO A 154 11.02 0.42 -0.74
CA PRO A 154 10.26 0.36 0.50
C PRO A 154 8.92 1.08 0.34
N SER A 155 7.89 0.52 0.94
CA SER A 155 6.54 1.09 0.95
C SER A 155 5.81 0.76 2.24
N VAL A 156 4.93 1.67 2.63
CA VAL A 156 3.96 1.48 3.72
C VAL A 156 2.60 1.85 3.18
N ARG A 157 1.63 0.95 3.36
CA ARG A 157 0.26 1.12 2.88
C ARG A 157 -0.73 0.93 4.00
N PHE A 158 -1.83 1.67 3.93
CA PHE A 158 -3.01 1.46 4.76
C PHE A 158 -4.22 1.23 3.84
N TRP A 159 -4.72 -0.01 3.80
CA TRP A 159 -5.77 -0.50 2.93
C TRP A 159 -6.87 -1.21 3.73
N PRO A 160 -7.72 -0.48 4.48
CA PRO A 160 -8.85 -1.10 5.15
C PRO A 160 -9.81 -1.73 4.14
N ASN A 161 -10.43 -2.83 4.53
CA ASN A 161 -11.51 -3.42 3.74
C ASN A 161 -12.72 -2.46 3.69
N VAL A 162 -13.28 -2.27 2.50
CA VAL A 162 -14.51 -1.49 2.26
C VAL A 162 -15.69 -2.37 1.86
N ALA A 163 -15.43 -3.59 1.39
CA ALA A 163 -16.47 -4.55 1.03
C ALA A 163 -15.96 -5.99 1.14
N SER A 164 -16.90 -6.94 1.27
CA SER A 164 -16.65 -8.38 1.25
C SER A 164 -17.82 -9.11 0.60
N THR A 165 -17.56 -10.28 0.01
CA THR A 165 -18.63 -11.19 -0.45
C THR A 165 -19.23 -12.05 0.67
N LEU A 166 -18.67 -12.00 1.88
CA LEU A 166 -19.29 -12.64 3.04
C LEU A 166 -20.53 -11.84 3.46
N ASP A 167 -21.60 -12.55 3.82
CA ASP A 167 -22.79 -11.91 4.37
C ASP A 167 -22.45 -11.19 5.68
N ASN A 168 -22.74 -9.90 5.74
CA ASN A 168 -22.33 -9.01 6.83
C ASN A 168 -20.82 -9.03 7.16
N GLY A 169 -19.96 -9.44 6.22
CA GLY A 169 -18.52 -9.56 6.43
C GLY A 169 -18.09 -10.75 7.29
N GLU A 170 -18.99 -11.71 7.54
CA GLU A 170 -18.77 -12.83 8.46
C GLU A 170 -19.11 -14.19 7.85
N TYR A 171 -18.43 -15.23 8.32
CA TYR A 171 -18.80 -16.63 8.13
C TYR A 171 -18.98 -17.29 9.50
N ARG A 172 -20.12 -17.95 9.70
CA ARG A 172 -20.47 -18.60 10.97
C ARG A 172 -20.30 -20.10 10.84
N PHE A 173 -19.41 -20.66 11.65
CA PHE A 173 -19.22 -22.10 11.74
C PHE A 173 -20.37 -22.75 12.53
N ALA A 174 -20.58 -24.05 12.32
CA ALA A 174 -21.62 -24.82 13.00
C ALA A 174 -21.44 -24.88 14.53
N ASP A 175 -20.21 -24.72 15.02
CA ASP A 175 -19.88 -24.66 16.45
C ASP A 175 -20.09 -23.27 17.07
N GLY A 176 -20.62 -22.31 16.30
CA GLY A 176 -20.91 -20.94 16.74
C GLY A 176 -19.73 -19.99 16.66
N GLN A 177 -18.52 -20.45 16.30
CA GLN A 177 -17.39 -19.55 16.05
C GLN A 177 -17.64 -18.69 14.80
N VAL A 178 -17.15 -17.45 14.82
CA VAL A 178 -17.36 -16.48 13.73
C VAL A 178 -16.02 -16.10 13.13
N HIS A 179 -15.84 -16.41 11.85
CA HIS A 179 -14.76 -15.87 11.04
C HIS A 179 -15.17 -14.52 10.47
N ARG A 180 -14.32 -13.50 10.62
CA ARG A 180 -14.51 -12.19 9.97
C ARG A 180 -13.60 -12.09 8.77
N ALA A 181 -14.06 -11.41 7.73
CA ALA A 181 -13.25 -11.17 6.54
C ALA A 181 -11.83 -10.66 6.93
N HIS A 182 -10.80 -11.35 6.44
CA HIS A 182 -9.42 -11.03 6.75
C HIS A 182 -9.07 -9.62 6.26
N ASP A 183 -8.36 -8.85 7.07
CA ASP A 183 -8.01 -7.46 6.78
C ASP A 183 -6.50 -7.24 6.96
N PHE A 184 -5.80 -6.99 5.85
CA PHE A 184 -4.37 -6.64 5.90
C PHE A 184 -4.13 -5.25 6.46
N SER A 185 -5.06 -4.31 6.28
CA SER A 185 -5.01 -2.92 6.72
C SER A 185 -3.63 -2.28 6.57
N LEU A 186 -2.78 -2.34 7.59
CA LEU A 186 -1.42 -1.82 7.55
C LEU A 186 -0.45 -2.85 6.97
N PHE A 187 0.15 -2.52 5.82
CA PHE A 187 1.09 -3.40 5.13
C PHE A 187 2.40 -2.66 4.82
N ALA A 188 3.51 -3.17 5.34
CA ALA A 188 4.85 -2.73 4.97
C ALA A 188 5.49 -3.73 4.00
N ASN A 189 6.11 -3.23 2.94
CA ASN A 189 6.74 -4.05 1.91
C ASN A 189 8.07 -3.44 1.45
N VAL A 190 8.97 -4.30 1.01
CA VAL A 190 10.15 -3.93 0.22
C VAL A 190 10.06 -4.69 -1.09
N SER A 191 10.07 -3.95 -2.20
CA SER A 191 10.11 -4.54 -3.54
C SER A 191 11.45 -4.26 -4.21
N VAL A 192 11.86 -5.12 -5.13
CA VAL A 192 13.05 -4.93 -5.97
C VAL A 192 12.66 -5.03 -7.43
N GLY A 193 13.39 -4.35 -8.30
CA GLY A 193 13.02 -4.36 -9.71
C GLY A 193 13.90 -3.53 -10.61
N TYR A 194 13.34 -3.21 -11.78
CA TYR A 194 14.07 -2.56 -12.87
C TYR A 194 13.24 -1.45 -13.51
N ARG A 195 13.91 -0.33 -13.82
CA ARG A 195 13.39 0.82 -14.56
C ARG A 195 13.89 0.83 -16.00
N PHE A 196 12.95 0.99 -16.93
CA PHE A 196 13.14 1.03 -18.38
C PHE A 196 12.78 2.40 -18.94
#